data_AF-A0A1H8U1K2-F1
#
_entry.id   AF-A0A1H8U1K2-F1
#
_cell.length_a   1.000
_cell.length_b   1.000
_cell.length_c   1.000
_cell.angle_alpha   90.00
_cell.angle_beta   90.00
_cell.angle_gamma   90.00
#
_symmetry.space_group_name_H-M   'P 1'
#
loop_
_entity.id
_entity.type
_entity.pdbx_description
1 polymer ?
#
loop_
_entity_poly.entity_id
_entity_poly.type
_entity_poly.pdbx_seq_one_letter_code
_entity_poly.pdbx_strand_id
1 'polypeptide(L)' 'MLELPGFLGVGAVVGNSDLIVPLPRHIGTTLAQTYGLRVHECPLPVEGFAVRQHWHARYHQDAGNRWLRGVLLELFSHHR' A
#
# COMPACT_ATOMS: atom_id res chain seq x y z
N MET A 1 13.86 1.92 -19.39
CA MET A 1 13.08 2.17 -18.16
C MET A 1 11.62 1.90 -18.49
N LEU A 2 10.95 1.05 -17.72
CA LEU A 2 9.53 0.72 -17.91
C LEU A 2 8.71 1.50 -16.90
N GLU A 3 7.60 2.09 -17.36
CA GLU A 3 6.67 2.84 -16.52
C GLU A 3 5.28 2.22 -16.59
N LEU A 4 4.62 2.15 -15.43
CA LEU A 4 3.26 1.65 -15.31
C LEU A 4 2.42 2.68 -14.56
N PRO A 5 1.13 2.85 -14.91
CA PRO A 5 0.25 3.83 -14.25
C PRO A 5 -0.16 3.43 -12.83
N GLY A 6 0.18 2.21 -12.38
CA GLY A 6 -0.18 1.71 -11.06
C GLY A 6 0.38 0.31 -10.78
N PHE A 7 -0.03 -0.30 -9.66
CA PHE A 7 0.58 -1.54 -9.15
C PHE A 7 0.06 -2.85 -9.75
N LEU A 8 -1.10 -2.85 -10.41
CA LEU A 8 -1.80 -4.09 -10.82
C LEU A 8 -0.97 -5.00 -11.74
N GLY A 9 -0.15 -4.42 -12.63
CA GLY A 9 0.70 -5.19 -13.55
C GLY A 9 2.09 -5.53 -13.01
N VAL A 10 2.48 -4.95 -11.88
CA VAL A 10 3.88 -4.97 -11.42
C VAL A 10 4.36 -6.39 -11.11
N GLY A 11 3.55 -7.18 -10.40
CA GLY A 11 3.92 -8.55 -10.04
C GLY A 11 4.17 -9.45 -11.25
N ALA A 12 3.31 -9.35 -12.26
CA ALA A 12 3.45 -10.11 -13.51
C ALA A 12 4.69 -9.70 -14.31
N VAL A 13 4.97 -8.40 -14.41
CA VAL A 13 6.15 -7.89 -15.12
C VAL A 13 7.43 -8.32 -14.42
N VAL A 14 7.54 -8.07 -13.12
CA VAL A 14 8.74 -8.40 -12.33
C VAL A 14 8.96 -9.92 -12.28
N GLY A 15 7.89 -10.72 -12.16
CA GLY A 15 8.02 -12.18 -12.12
C GLY A 15 8.45 -12.81 -13.44
N ASN A 16 8.35 -12.11 -14.57
CA ASN A 16 8.71 -12.61 -15.90
C ASN A 16 9.87 -11.80 -16.54
N SER A 17 10.68 -11.12 -15.73
CA SER A 17 11.83 -10.35 -16.21
C SER A 17 12.93 -10.26 -15.17
N ASP A 18 14.08 -9.71 -15.53
CA ASP A 18 15.19 -9.41 -14.61
C ASP A 18 15.07 -8.00 -13.97
N LEU A 19 13.86 -7.45 -13.94
CA LEU A 19 13.61 -6.12 -13.38
C LEU A 19 13.43 -6.17 -11.86
N ILE A 20 13.79 -5.06 -11.20
CA ILE A 20 13.49 -4.80 -9.78
C ILE A 20 12.70 -3.50 -9.65
N VAL A 21 11.94 -3.37 -8.57
CA VAL A 21 11.10 -2.18 -8.32
C VAL A 21 11.04 -1.85 -6.82
N PRO A 22 11.26 -0.59 -6.42
CA PRO A 22 10.99 -0.14 -5.05
C PRO A 22 9.48 0.07 -4.86
N LEU A 23 8.92 -0.45 -3.77
CA LEU A 23 7.49 -0.36 -3.45
C LEU A 23 7.27 -0.12 -1.95
N PRO A 24 6.13 0.47 -1.54
CA PRO A 24 5.71 0.42 -0.15
C PRO A 24 5.63 -1.02 0.35
N ARG A 25 6.16 -1.28 1.54
CA ARG A 25 6.33 -2.64 2.09
C ARG A 25 5.08 -3.51 1.94
N HIS A 26 3.93 -2.99 2.34
CA HIS A 26 2.67 -3.74 2.33
C HIS A 26 2.28 -4.21 0.91
N ILE A 27 2.46 -3.36 -0.10
CA ILE A 27 2.20 -3.71 -1.51
C ILE A 27 3.22 -4.74 -2.00
N GLY A 28 4.51 -4.50 -1.73
CA GLY A 28 5.58 -5.42 -2.12
C GLY A 28 5.39 -6.82 -1.55
N THR A 29 5.06 -6.93 -0.26
CA THR A 29 4.78 -8.22 0.39
C THR A 29 3.56 -8.92 -0.19
N THR A 30 2.48 -8.19 -0.46
CA THR A 30 1.26 -8.76 -1.06
C THR A 30 1.53 -9.33 -2.45
N LEU A 31 2.22 -8.55 -3.30
CA LEU A 31 2.60 -9.00 -4.64
C LEU A 31 3.59 -10.16 -4.60
N ALA A 32 4.55 -10.14 -3.68
CA ALA A 32 5.51 -11.23 -3.52
C ALA A 32 4.84 -12.55 -3.15
N GLN A 33 3.86 -12.53 -2.24
CA GLN A 33 3.07 -13.71 -1.90
C GLN A 33 2.24 -14.21 -3.10
N THR A 34 1.65 -13.30 -3.86
CA THR A 34 0.77 -13.64 -4.99
C THR A 34 1.53 -14.19 -6.20
N TYR A 35 2.71 -13.64 -6.50
CA TYR A 35 3.48 -13.93 -7.71
C TYR A 35 4.77 -14.72 -7.45
N GLY A 36 5.01 -15.18 -6.21
CA GLY A 36 6.21 -15.93 -5.86
C GLY A 36 7.50 -15.11 -5.93
N LEU A 37 7.43 -13.80 -5.70
CA LEU A 37 8.58 -12.89 -5.76
C LEU A 37 9.32 -12.85 -4.42
N ARG A 38 10.55 -12.32 -4.45
CA ARG A 38 11.34 -12.03 -3.25
C ARG A 38 11.28 -10.55 -2.91
N VAL A 39 11.21 -10.27 -1.62
CA VAL A 39 11.26 -8.92 -1.07
C VAL A 39 12.63 -8.71 -0.44
N HIS A 40 13.30 -7.62 -0.80
CA HIS A 40 14.58 -7.20 -0.23
C HIS A 40 14.41 -5.89 0.54
N GLU A 41 15.37 -5.58 1.41
CA GLU A 41 15.47 -4.25 2.01
C GLU A 41 15.86 -3.22 0.94
N CYS A 42 15.30 -2.01 1.05
CA CYS A 42 15.66 -0.93 0.16
C CYS A 42 17.12 -0.52 0.45
N PRO A 43 18.02 -0.50 -0.54
CA PRO A 43 19.44 -0.16 -0.32
C PRO A 43 19.65 1.32 0.02
N LEU A 44 18.61 2.13 -0.15
CA LEU A 44 18.61 3.56 0.16
C LEU A 44 17.63 3.82 1.32
N PRO A 45 17.97 4.74 2.24
CA PRO A 45 17.01 5.19 3.23
C PRO A 45 15.83 5.87 2.53
N VAL A 46 14.62 5.44 2.88
CA VAL A 46 13.37 6.04 2.37
C VAL A 46 12.58 6.50 3.58
N GLU A 47 12.18 7.77 3.59
CA GLU A 47 11.31 8.30 4.64
C GLU A 47 9.93 7.65 4.54
N GLY A 48 9.37 7.25 5.68
CA GLY A 48 8.01 6.73 5.74
C GLY A 48 6.97 7.80 5.43
N PHE A 49 5.76 7.38 5.09
CA PHE A 49 4.63 8.28 4.90
C PHE A 49 3.42 7.82 5.72
N ALA A 50 2.58 8.77 6.10
CA ALA A 50 1.35 8.50 6.84
C ALA A 50 0.19 8.26 5.88
N VAL A 51 -0.47 7.10 6.01
CA VAL A 51 -1.78 6.85 5.40
C VAL A 51 -2.85 7.49 6.28
N ARG A 52 -3.69 8.35 5.70
CA ARG A 52 -4.70 9.13 6.43
C ARG A 52 -6.10 8.93 5.85
N GLN A 53 -7.08 8.88 6.74
CA GLN A 53 -8.49 8.93 6.37
C GLN A 53 -8.91 10.38 6.18
N HIS A 54 -9.61 10.68 5.09
CA HIS A 54 -10.11 12.01 4.78
C HIS A 54 -11.63 12.00 4.61
N TRP A 55 -12.30 13.02 5.12
CA TRP A 55 -13.74 13.21 4.96
C TRP A 55 -14.06 14.70 4.96
N HIS A 56 -15.15 15.08 4.31
CA HIS A 56 -15.61 16.47 4.32
C HIS A 56 -16.21 16.84 5.68
N ALA A 57 -16.00 18.07 6.15
CA ALA A 57 -16.48 18.55 7.46
C ALA A 57 -18.00 18.38 7.64
N ARG A 58 -18.78 18.56 6.56
CA ARG A 58 -20.23 18.29 6.50
C ARG A 58 -20.64 16.92 7.06
N TYR A 59 -19.82 15.89 6.86
CA TYR A 59 -20.11 14.52 7.29
C TYR A 59 -19.39 14.14 8.58
N HIS A 60 -18.79 15.10 9.29
CA HIS A 60 -18.00 14.78 10.49
C HIS A 60 -18.84 14.10 11.58
N GLN A 61 -20.11 14.53 11.72
CA GLN A 61 -21.09 14.01 12.68
C GLN A 61 -22.04 12.96 12.10
N ASP A 62 -21.91 12.61 10.82
CA ASP A 62 -22.73 11.56 10.22
C ASP A 62 -22.46 10.21 10.89
N ALA A 63 -23.51 9.51 11.32
CA ALA A 63 -23.38 8.29 12.11
C ALA A 63 -22.69 7.16 11.32
N GLY A 64 -23.03 7.00 10.03
CA GLY A 64 -22.42 6.01 9.16
C GLY A 64 -20.94 6.30 8.91
N ASN A 65 -20.60 7.56 8.63
CA ASN A 65 -19.22 7.99 8.46
C ASN A 65 -18.40 7.75 9.73
N ARG A 66 -18.92 8.14 10.91
CA ARG A 66 -18.25 7.92 12.20
C ARG A 66 -17.99 6.44 12.47
N TRP A 67 -18.98 5.58 12.23
CA TRP A 67 -18.84 4.13 12.36
C TRP A 67 -17.74 3.59 11.44
N LEU A 68 -17.78 3.91 10.14
CA LEU A 68 -16.80 3.42 9.18
C LEU A 68 -15.38 3.88 9.52
N ARG A 69 -15.21 5.16 9.89
CA ARG A 69 -13.90 5.68 10.33
C ARG A 69 -13.36 4.94 11.55
N GLY A 70 -14.25 4.60 12.49
CA GLY A 70 -13.91 3.82 13.68
C GLY A 70 -13.45 2.42 13.33
N VAL A 71 -14.19 1.71 12.47
CA VAL A 71 -13.84 0.36 12.00
C VAL A 71 -12.50 0.37 11.27
N LEU A 72 -12.27 1.32 10.36
CA LEU A 72 -10.99 1.44 9.66
C LEU A 72 -9.84 1.76 10.62
N LEU A 73 -10.08 2.58 11.65
CA LEU A 73 -9.08 2.84 12.67
C LEU A 73 -8.73 1.58 13.45
N GLU A 74 -9.73 0.80 13.88
CA GLU A 74 -9.52 -0.45 14.61
C GLU A 74 -8.72 -1.46 13.78
N LEU A 75 -9.07 -1.65 12.51
CA LEU A 75 -8.42 -2.62 11.63
C LEU A 75 -6.99 -2.22 11.24
N PHE A 76 -6.70 -0.93 11.11
CA PHE A 76 -5.44 -0.47 10.49
C PHE A 76 -4.53 0.39 11.38
N SER A 77 -4.92 0.72 12.63
CA SER A 77 -4.08 1.54 13.54
C SER A 77 -2.90 0.79 14.16
N HIS A 78 -2.91 -0.55 14.14
CA HIS A 78 -1.87 -1.40 14.73
C HIS A 78 -0.74 -1.79 13.77
N HIS A 79 -0.86 -1.47 12.48
CA HIS A 79 0.18 -1.73 11.49
C HIS A 79 1.14 -0.54 11.42
N ARG A 80 2.16 -0.55 12.28
CA ARG A 80 3.41 0.20 12.05
C ARG A 80 4.37 -0.63 11.21
#